data_AF-A0A1V5XMQ3-F1
#
_entry.id   AF-A0A1V5XMQ3-F1
#
_cell.length_a   1.000
_cell.length_b   1.000
_cell.length_c   1.000
_cell.angle_alpha   90.00
_cell.angle_beta   90.00
_cell.angle_gamma   90.00
#
_symmetry.space_group_name_H-M   'P 1'
#
loop_
_entity.id
_entity.type
_entity.pdbx_description
1 polymer ?
#
loop_
_entity_poly.entity_id
_entity_poly.type
_entity_poly.pdbx_seq_one_letter_code
_entity_poly.pdbx_strand_id
1 'polypeptide(L)'
;MRENHESSTRTVGTPEVRHIIAVGGGRGGVGKSLLTVNLGVYLAQLGREVLIIDADLSGSSLHIQLGLDRAPMADRDAVEHLTVEPVSTSVPGLRLLPSPYDPTVSSPFRPGRKARWMSRLRALPADYVLLHLGAGTSPATLDLFLASDVGLCVTVPDPAAVESTYRFLRSLYLRRLRRVLMKERFKLRLVERVMQTLEPLPSPWGVIDGLSRHDKGLADLATREMHRIRARLIVNQTRLRTDLELGPTMQTMVHRYLGLTIDYLGHIEQDDQAWLTARRRRPLLVDSPTAKSARNLERIVRRVAALASSLEQRLVEPLPTHEQRTTLYDTLGVPRGASDEEVRRAFKRQRELFSYGSLPLVSLLDEAQVRAELGRIQEAYDTILDPVRRRAYNLSAFPEMSEEEEPAPSRSPITQDQLMLQAELAREIHAETMYSGELLRKVRESQGIGLEEIANSTKISMAHLLAVEEERYDDLPAHVYVRGFVQQLARYLKLDASQVAKTYLRRMRETLAARGQR
;
A
#
# COMPACT_ATOMS: atom_id res chain seq x y z
N MET A 1 -7.38 48.67 26.46
CA MET A 1 -7.39 47.20 26.47
C MET A 1 -6.67 46.72 25.22
N ARG A 2 -5.44 46.23 25.37
CA ARG A 2 -4.64 45.63 24.29
C ARG A 2 -4.57 44.15 24.61
N GLU A 3 -5.17 43.32 23.75
CA GLU A 3 -5.13 41.87 23.86
C GLU A 3 -3.76 41.36 23.40
N ASN A 4 -3.07 40.69 24.32
CA ASN A 4 -1.83 39.98 24.03
C ASN A 4 -2.14 38.69 23.28
N HIS A 5 -1.68 38.60 22.04
CA HIS A 5 -1.48 37.33 21.36
C HIS A 5 -0.33 36.57 22.04
N GLU A 6 -0.65 35.62 22.91
CA GLU A 6 0.32 34.63 23.38
C GLU A 6 0.65 33.66 22.24
N SER A 7 1.79 33.92 21.61
CA SER A 7 2.52 32.97 20.80
C SER A 7 2.80 31.71 21.64
N SER A 8 2.23 30.58 21.20
CA SER A 8 2.55 29.26 21.76
C SER A 8 4.00 28.90 21.41
N THR A 9 4.94 29.34 22.24
CA THR A 9 6.30 28.82 22.28
C THR A 9 6.26 27.37 22.74
N ARG A 10 6.45 26.43 21.80
CA ARG A 10 6.73 25.03 22.10
C ARG A 10 7.91 24.96 23.07
N THR A 11 7.67 24.48 24.28
CA THR A 11 8.72 24.03 25.19
C THR A 11 9.59 23.01 24.47
N VAL A 12 10.90 23.25 24.43
CA VAL A 12 11.92 22.35 23.91
C VAL A 12 11.98 21.13 24.81
N GLY A 13 11.08 20.17 24.58
CA GLY A 13 11.13 18.85 25.19
C GLY A 13 12.38 18.11 24.69
N THR A 14 13.02 17.37 25.59
CA THR A 14 14.10 16.44 25.26
C THR A 14 13.76 15.63 24.00
N PRO A 15 14.69 15.45 23.05
CA PRO A 15 14.42 14.66 21.85
C PRO A 15 14.08 13.22 22.28
N GLU A 16 12.83 12.83 22.11
CA GLU A 16 12.37 11.45 22.25
C GLU A 16 12.12 10.86 20.87
N VAL A 17 12.29 9.55 20.74
CA VAL A 17 12.06 8.85 19.48
C VAL A 17 10.59 8.91 19.10
N ARG A 18 10.31 9.57 17.99
CA ARG A 18 8.95 9.70 17.44
C ARG A 18 8.48 8.39 16.84
N HIS A 19 9.35 7.74 16.06
CA HIS A 19 9.02 6.51 15.34
C HIS A 19 10.16 5.50 15.34
N ILE A 20 9.82 4.26 15.64
CA ILE A 20 10.68 3.09 15.47
C ILE A 20 10.23 2.35 14.22
N ILE A 21 11.13 2.23 13.25
CA ILE A 21 10.88 1.54 11.97
C ILE A 21 11.73 0.28 11.93
N ALA A 22 11.09 -0.88 11.80
CA ALA A 22 11.79 -2.15 11.64
C ALA A 22 11.87 -2.56 10.17
N VAL A 23 13.05 -2.95 9.71
CA VAL A 23 13.26 -3.53 8.38
C VAL A 23 13.57 -5.01 8.54
N GLY A 24 12.59 -5.85 8.20
CA GLY A 24 12.67 -7.31 8.28
C GLY A 24 12.37 -7.99 6.95
N GLY A 25 12.31 -9.33 6.98
CA GLY A 25 12.00 -10.16 5.82
C GLY A 25 12.36 -11.62 6.06
N GLY A 26 11.75 -12.51 5.28
CA GLY A 26 11.91 -13.95 5.46
C GLY A 26 13.29 -14.50 5.14
N ARG A 27 14.06 -13.81 4.29
CA ARG A 27 15.32 -14.34 3.73
C ARG A 27 16.48 -13.34 3.85
N GLY A 28 17.71 -13.88 3.91
CA GLY A 28 18.95 -13.11 3.75
C GLY A 28 19.16 -12.66 2.30
N GLY A 29 19.97 -11.61 2.08
CA GLY A 29 20.33 -11.18 0.73
C GLY A 29 19.26 -10.45 -0.09
N VAL A 30 18.03 -10.31 0.40
CA VAL A 30 16.94 -9.59 -0.30
C VAL A 30 17.10 -8.07 -0.35
N GLY A 31 18.14 -7.51 0.27
CA GLY A 31 18.43 -6.07 0.29
C GLY A 31 17.86 -5.28 1.47
N LYS A 32 17.58 -5.94 2.61
CA LYS A 32 17.17 -5.28 3.86
C LYS A 32 18.15 -4.17 4.28
N SER A 33 19.45 -4.42 4.19
CA SER A 33 20.51 -3.48 4.59
C SER A 33 20.54 -2.25 3.68
N LEU A 34 20.41 -2.48 2.37
CA LEU A 34 20.30 -1.41 1.36
C LEU A 34 19.13 -0.48 1.69
N LEU A 35 17.95 -1.04 1.97
CA LEU A 35 16.78 -0.25 2.34
C LEU A 35 17.00 0.50 3.67
N THR A 36 17.54 -0.17 4.69
CA THR A 36 17.71 0.42 6.02
C THR A 36 18.64 1.62 5.99
N VAL A 37 19.82 1.47 5.38
CA VAL A 37 20.83 2.53 5.28
C VAL A 37 20.27 3.72 4.51
N ASN A 38 19.68 3.50 3.34
CA ASN A 38 19.20 4.59 2.50
C ASN A 38 17.92 5.25 3.03
N LEU A 39 17.07 4.54 3.78
CA LEU A 39 16.00 5.17 4.55
C LEU A 39 16.59 6.12 5.60
N GLY A 40 17.65 5.71 6.29
CA GLY A 40 18.35 6.56 7.25
C GLY A 40 18.97 7.79 6.61
N VAL A 41 19.65 7.62 5.46
CA VAL A 41 20.19 8.72 4.65
C VAL A 41 19.10 9.71 4.28
N TYR A 42 17.97 9.23 3.75
CA TYR A 42 16.88 10.08 3.31
C TYR A 42 16.28 10.88 4.46
N LEU A 43 16.01 10.24 5.60
CA LEU A 43 15.48 10.92 6.79
C LEU A 43 16.48 11.95 7.35
N ALA A 44 17.77 11.62 7.38
CA ALA A 44 18.82 12.54 7.82
C ALA A 44 18.97 13.75 6.88
N GLN A 45 18.86 13.55 5.55
CA GLN A 45 18.82 14.63 4.56
C GLN A 45 17.61 15.57 4.73
N LEU A 46 16.53 15.10 5.34
CA LEU A 46 15.39 15.93 5.75
C LEU A 46 15.61 16.65 7.10
N GLY A 47 16.84 16.61 7.64
CA GLY A 47 17.21 17.26 8.90
C GLY A 47 16.76 16.52 10.15
N ARG A 48 16.48 15.22 10.06
CA ARG A 48 16.08 14.38 11.21
C ARG A 48 17.29 13.75 11.88
N GLU A 49 17.24 13.62 13.19
CA GLU A 49 18.20 12.81 13.94
C GLU A 49 17.81 11.33 13.82
N VAL A 50 18.67 10.52 13.22
CA VAL A 50 18.40 9.11 12.90
C VAL A 50 19.44 8.20 13.53
N LEU A 51 18.97 7.21 14.27
CA LEU A 51 19.79 6.13 14.81
C LEU A 51 19.47 4.81 14.11
N ILE A 52 20.46 4.20 13.48
CA ILE A 52 20.38 2.82 12.99
C ILE A 52 20.86 1.88 14.09
N ILE A 53 20.11 0.80 14.32
CA ILE A 53 20.49 -0.28 15.21
C ILE A 53 20.51 -1.58 14.40
N ASP A 54 21.69 -2.20 14.36
CA ASP A 54 21.85 -3.52 13.75
C ASP A 54 21.40 -4.60 14.74
N ALA A 55 20.24 -5.19 14.49
CA ALA A 55 19.71 -6.32 15.26
C ALA A 55 19.88 -7.66 14.50
N ASP A 56 20.59 -7.68 13.36
CA ASP A 56 21.05 -8.90 12.69
C ASP A 56 22.46 -9.28 13.18
N LEU A 57 22.53 -9.69 14.45
CA LEU A 57 23.82 -9.96 15.08
C LEU A 57 24.58 -11.16 14.48
N SER A 58 23.88 -12.02 13.73
CA SER A 58 24.47 -13.11 12.95
C SER A 58 25.16 -12.67 11.66
N GLY A 59 24.85 -11.48 11.14
CA GLY A 59 25.28 -11.01 9.81
C GLY A 59 25.65 -9.53 9.76
N SER A 60 25.99 -8.94 10.91
CA SER A 60 26.15 -7.49 11.06
C SER A 60 27.19 -6.93 10.08
N SER A 61 26.71 -6.09 9.15
CA SER A 61 27.51 -5.56 8.05
C SER A 61 27.13 -4.14 7.62
N LEU A 62 26.23 -3.47 8.36
CA LEU A 62 25.79 -2.11 8.03
C LEU A 62 26.92 -1.09 8.05
N HIS A 63 27.88 -1.26 8.97
CA HIS A 63 29.05 -0.41 9.07
C HIS A 63 29.83 -0.32 7.74
N ILE A 64 29.89 -1.42 6.97
CA ILE A 64 30.54 -1.47 5.66
C ILE A 64 29.78 -0.60 4.66
N GLN A 65 28.45 -0.66 4.61
CA GLN A 65 27.65 0.16 3.69
C GLN A 65 27.66 1.65 4.03
N LEU A 66 27.90 1.96 5.31
CA LEU A 66 28.04 3.33 5.82
C LEU A 66 29.47 3.89 5.66
N GLY A 67 30.42 3.08 5.18
CA GLY A 67 31.80 3.51 4.95
C GLY A 67 32.67 3.55 6.21
N LEU A 68 32.26 2.86 7.28
CA LEU A 68 33.05 2.76 8.51
C LEU A 68 34.13 1.69 8.35
N ASP A 69 35.37 2.04 8.70
CA ASP A 69 36.54 1.15 8.53
C ASP A 69 36.49 -0.10 9.40
N ARG A 70 35.84 -0.01 10.56
CA ARG A 70 35.66 -1.10 11.52
C ARG A 70 34.22 -1.20 11.96
N ALA A 71 33.78 -2.42 12.26
CA ALA A 71 32.52 -2.62 12.96
C ALA A 71 32.60 -1.93 14.32
N PRO A 72 31.67 -1.00 14.64
CA PRO A 72 31.60 -0.49 15.99
C PRO A 72 31.06 -1.60 16.88
N MET A 73 31.90 -2.09 17.79
CA MET A 73 31.57 -3.18 18.70
C MET A 73 31.52 -2.67 20.14
N ALA A 74 30.62 -3.23 20.93
CA ALA A 74 30.50 -2.94 22.34
C ALA A 74 30.15 -4.19 23.14
N ASP A 75 30.32 -4.14 24.45
CA ASP A 75 29.86 -5.21 25.32
C ASP A 75 28.33 -5.38 25.22
N ARG A 76 27.85 -6.62 25.33
CA ARG A 76 26.42 -6.94 25.23
C ARG A 76 25.59 -6.20 26.28
N ASP A 77 26.08 -6.07 27.51
CA ASP A 77 25.35 -5.38 28.57
C ASP A 77 25.23 -3.90 28.26
N ALA A 78 26.28 -3.28 27.73
CA ALA A 78 26.24 -1.87 27.29
C ALA A 78 25.23 -1.64 26.17
N VAL A 79 25.16 -2.54 25.17
CA VAL A 79 24.17 -2.49 24.08
C VAL A 79 22.74 -2.72 24.61
N GLU A 80 22.54 -3.69 25.50
CA GLU A 80 21.24 -3.97 26.11
C GLU A 80 20.78 -2.82 27.03
N HIS A 81 21.73 -2.07 27.60
CA HIS A 81 21.45 -0.93 28.47
C HIS A 81 21.40 0.39 27.72
N LEU A 82 21.75 0.38 26.43
CA LEU A 82 21.88 1.56 25.58
C LEU A 82 22.75 2.65 26.23
N THR A 83 23.81 2.21 26.92
CA THR A 83 24.81 3.09 27.56
C THR A 83 26.02 3.32 26.66
N VAL A 84 26.05 2.66 25.50
CA VAL A 84 27.07 2.85 24.49
C VAL A 84 26.76 4.08 23.64
N GLU A 85 27.78 4.89 23.35
CA GLU A 85 27.64 6.04 22.46
C GLU A 85 27.50 5.58 21.00
N PRO A 86 26.49 6.09 20.25
CA PRO A 86 26.37 5.84 18.83
C PRO A 86 27.53 6.44 18.04
N VAL A 87 27.98 5.74 16.99
CA VAL A 87 29.04 6.20 16.10
C VAL A 87 28.46 7.01 14.95
N SER A 88 29.01 8.21 14.75
CA SER A 88 28.64 9.09 13.62
C SER A 88 29.05 8.48 12.28
N THR A 89 28.23 8.68 11.27
CA THR A 89 28.51 8.23 9.90
C THR A 89 29.01 9.38 9.03
N SER A 90 29.33 9.08 7.77
CA SER A 90 29.63 10.10 6.75
C SER A 90 28.43 11.00 6.40
N VAL A 91 27.23 10.65 6.85
CA VAL A 91 26.00 11.42 6.63
C VAL A 91 25.61 12.14 7.92
N PRO A 92 25.61 13.49 7.93
CA PRO A 92 25.20 14.27 9.10
C PRO A 92 23.80 13.91 9.58
N GLY A 93 23.61 13.80 10.91
CA GLY A 93 22.34 13.39 11.52
C GLY A 93 22.07 11.88 11.49
N LEU A 94 22.92 11.07 10.84
CA LEU A 94 22.82 9.61 10.81
C LEU A 94 23.91 8.97 11.67
N ARG A 95 23.50 8.21 12.68
CA ARG A 95 24.38 7.48 13.61
C ARG A 95 24.08 5.98 13.60
N LEU A 96 25.10 5.18 13.90
CA LEU A 96 25.00 3.72 14.03
C LEU A 96 25.27 3.32 15.48
N LEU A 97 24.35 2.58 16.10
CA LEU A 97 24.59 1.97 17.40
C LEU A 97 25.60 0.81 17.25
N PRO A 98 26.62 0.71 18.11
CA PRO A 98 27.52 -0.42 18.13
C PRO A 98 26.80 -1.76 18.37
N SER A 99 27.28 -2.81 17.70
CA SER A 99 26.78 -4.19 17.85
C SER A 99 27.50 -4.90 19.02
N PRO A 100 26.87 -5.90 19.67
CA PRO A 100 27.55 -6.72 20.68
C PRO A 100 28.81 -7.41 20.13
N TYR A 101 29.87 -7.48 20.93
CA TYR A 101 31.18 -8.05 20.56
C TYR A 101 31.18 -9.60 20.44
N ASP A 102 30.04 -10.26 20.60
CA ASP A 102 29.95 -11.73 20.73
C ASP A 102 29.19 -12.36 19.55
N PRO A 103 29.85 -13.18 18.70
CA PRO A 103 29.22 -13.83 17.54
C PRO A 103 28.22 -14.93 17.92
N THR A 104 28.18 -15.37 19.18
CA THR A 104 27.20 -16.35 19.67
C THR A 104 25.85 -15.71 20.02
N VAL A 105 25.81 -14.37 20.08
CA VAL A 105 24.61 -13.62 20.45
C VAL A 105 23.75 -13.38 19.22
N SER A 106 22.53 -13.92 19.25
CA SER A 106 21.54 -13.76 18.18
C SER A 106 20.51 -12.65 18.45
N SER A 107 20.64 -11.92 19.56
CA SER A 107 19.70 -10.87 19.98
C SER A 107 20.38 -9.77 20.80
N PRO A 108 20.07 -8.47 20.56
CA PRO A 108 20.67 -7.36 21.31
C PRO A 108 20.25 -7.31 22.78
N PHE A 109 19.26 -8.11 23.18
CA PHE A 109 18.81 -8.24 24.57
C PHE A 109 18.59 -9.71 24.96
N ARG A 110 18.72 -9.99 26.26
CA ARG A 110 18.35 -11.30 26.84
C ARG A 110 16.83 -11.55 26.85
N PRO A 111 16.37 -12.82 26.82
CA PRO A 111 14.95 -13.16 26.90
C PRO A 111 14.24 -12.43 28.06
N GLY A 112 13.03 -11.93 27.79
CA GLY A 112 12.23 -11.19 28.78
C GLY A 112 12.60 -9.70 28.96
N ARG A 113 13.76 -9.23 28.48
CA ARG A 113 14.18 -7.82 28.65
C ARG A 113 13.73 -6.87 27.52
N LYS A 114 13.06 -7.41 26.49
CA LYS A 114 12.50 -6.67 25.35
C LYS A 114 11.75 -5.40 25.75
N ALA A 115 10.79 -5.50 26.68
CA ALA A 115 9.93 -4.36 27.04
C ALA A 115 10.75 -3.19 27.60
N ARG A 116 11.74 -3.51 28.46
CA ARG A 116 12.68 -2.52 28.99
C ARG A 116 13.57 -1.95 27.89
N TRP A 117 14.05 -2.78 26.98
CA TRP A 117 14.88 -2.34 25.84
C TRP A 117 14.12 -1.38 24.92
N MET A 118 12.90 -1.73 24.52
CA MET A 118 12.02 -0.85 23.73
C MET A 118 11.71 0.48 24.45
N SER A 119 11.52 0.45 25.77
CA SER A 119 11.27 1.68 26.54
C SER A 119 12.50 2.59 26.54
N ARG A 120 13.70 2.01 26.68
CA ARG A 120 14.96 2.77 26.60
C ARG A 120 15.19 3.33 25.19
N LEU A 121 14.88 2.57 24.14
CA LEU A 121 14.96 3.06 22.76
C LEU A 121 14.11 4.32 22.58
N ARG A 122 12.89 4.34 23.11
CA ARG A 122 12.01 5.50 22.99
C ARG A 122 12.54 6.76 23.67
N ALA A 123 13.33 6.59 24.73
CA ALA A 123 13.95 7.69 25.47
C ALA A 123 15.27 8.20 24.85
N LEU A 124 15.72 7.65 23.72
CA LEU A 124 16.95 8.10 23.08
C LEU A 124 16.79 9.46 22.38
N PRO A 125 17.86 10.28 22.34
CA PRO A 125 17.88 11.56 21.65
C PRO A 125 17.99 11.41 20.13
N ALA A 126 16.94 10.91 19.49
CA ALA A 126 16.80 10.77 18.04
C ALA A 126 15.33 10.96 17.64
N ASP A 127 15.05 11.46 16.43
CA ASP A 127 13.68 11.51 15.90
C ASP A 127 13.22 10.12 15.43
N TYR A 128 14.12 9.36 14.81
CA TYR A 128 13.85 8.04 14.24
C TYR A 128 14.85 6.99 14.70
N VAL A 129 14.36 5.80 15.02
CA VAL A 129 15.18 4.60 15.21
C VAL A 129 14.87 3.60 14.11
N LEU A 130 15.88 3.20 13.36
CA LEU A 130 15.78 2.17 12.31
C LEU A 130 16.37 0.85 12.83
N LEU A 131 15.51 -0.15 13.02
CA LEU A 131 15.91 -1.49 13.43
C LEU A 131 16.18 -2.34 12.18
N HIS A 132 17.45 -2.66 11.93
CA HIS A 132 17.81 -3.64 10.90
C HIS A 132 17.67 -5.05 11.47
N LEU A 133 16.67 -5.79 11.02
CA LEU A 133 16.42 -7.13 11.55
C LEU A 133 17.08 -8.20 10.68
N GLY A 134 17.56 -9.25 11.36
CA GLY A 134 18.10 -10.42 10.69
C GLY A 134 17.09 -11.19 9.86
N ALA A 135 17.60 -12.06 9.01
CA ALA A 135 16.78 -12.94 8.19
C ALA A 135 16.01 -13.96 9.04
N GLY A 136 14.85 -14.38 8.54
CA GLY A 136 14.09 -15.49 9.10
C GLY A 136 13.18 -15.08 10.25
N THR A 137 12.89 -16.04 11.13
CA THR A 137 11.75 -16.00 12.05
C THR A 137 12.16 -16.16 13.51
N SER A 138 13.36 -15.68 13.87
CA SER A 138 13.82 -15.74 15.26
C SER A 138 12.84 -15.01 16.20
N PRO A 139 12.66 -15.47 17.45
CA PRO A 139 11.75 -14.82 18.39
C PRO A 139 12.07 -13.33 18.60
N ALA A 140 13.35 -12.95 18.64
CA ALA A 140 13.80 -11.57 18.79
C ALA A 140 13.43 -10.71 17.57
N THR A 141 13.67 -11.21 16.36
CA THR A 141 13.30 -10.55 15.10
C THR A 141 11.79 -10.28 15.05
N LEU A 142 10.97 -11.31 15.27
CA LEU A 142 9.51 -11.17 15.24
C LEU A 142 9.02 -10.23 16.34
N ASP A 143 9.63 -10.29 17.52
CA ASP A 143 9.30 -9.42 18.63
C ASP A 143 9.59 -7.95 18.33
N LEU A 144 10.77 -7.64 17.79
CA LEU A 144 11.14 -6.28 17.42
C LEU A 144 10.26 -5.75 16.29
N PHE A 145 9.99 -6.57 15.28
CA PHE A 145 9.07 -6.21 14.20
C PHE A 145 7.68 -5.85 14.73
N LEU A 146 7.10 -6.70 15.59
CA LEU A 146 5.77 -6.46 16.20
C LEU A 146 5.74 -5.30 17.20
N ALA A 147 6.89 -4.84 17.69
CA ALA A 147 6.99 -3.73 18.64
C ALA A 147 7.31 -2.39 17.97
N SER A 148 7.72 -2.40 16.70
CA SER A 148 7.95 -1.20 15.90
C SER A 148 6.64 -0.52 15.50
N ASP A 149 6.69 0.79 15.30
CA ASP A 149 5.54 1.58 14.84
C ASP A 149 5.29 1.32 13.34
N VAL A 150 6.37 1.10 12.58
CA VAL A 150 6.33 0.75 11.15
C VAL A 150 7.19 -0.49 10.87
N GLY A 151 6.56 -1.60 10.49
CA GLY A 151 7.24 -2.81 10.03
C GLY A 151 7.33 -2.90 8.51
N LEU A 152 8.55 -2.83 7.96
CA LEU A 152 8.86 -3.00 6.54
C LEU A 152 9.34 -4.42 6.25
N CYS A 153 8.71 -5.10 5.30
CA CYS A 153 9.03 -6.47 4.89
C CYS A 153 9.59 -6.45 3.46
N VAL A 154 10.84 -6.89 3.29
CA VAL A 154 11.53 -6.91 1.99
C VAL A 154 11.55 -8.32 1.42
N THR A 155 11.20 -8.46 0.15
CA THR A 155 11.33 -9.68 -0.63
C THR A 155 11.98 -9.39 -1.99
N VAL A 156 12.25 -10.43 -2.78
CA VAL A 156 12.66 -10.33 -4.19
C VAL A 156 11.82 -11.30 -5.04
N PRO A 157 11.76 -11.13 -6.39
CA PRO A 157 11.09 -12.04 -7.32
C PRO A 157 11.77 -13.41 -7.47
N ASP A 158 11.96 -14.11 -6.36
CA ASP A 158 12.53 -15.46 -6.29
C ASP A 158 11.58 -16.37 -5.50
N PRO A 159 11.28 -17.60 -5.98
CA PRO A 159 10.35 -18.50 -5.29
C PRO A 159 10.66 -18.70 -3.82
N ALA A 160 11.93 -18.89 -3.48
CA ALA A 160 12.32 -19.17 -2.11
C ALA A 160 12.32 -17.90 -1.22
N ALA A 161 12.51 -16.70 -1.79
CA ALA A 161 12.30 -15.44 -1.09
C ALA A 161 10.82 -15.15 -0.80
N VAL A 162 9.94 -15.43 -1.77
CA VAL A 162 8.48 -15.31 -1.62
C VAL A 162 7.96 -16.28 -0.57
N GLU A 163 8.35 -17.56 -0.65
CA GLU A 163 8.03 -18.57 0.38
C GLU A 163 8.45 -18.11 1.77
N SER A 164 9.71 -17.67 1.90
CA SER A 164 10.25 -17.22 3.18
C SER A 164 9.48 -16.02 3.72
N THR A 165 8.99 -15.13 2.85
CA THR A 165 8.16 -13.99 3.22
C THR A 165 6.81 -14.43 3.77
N TYR A 166 6.13 -15.40 3.15
CA TYR A 166 4.90 -15.96 3.72
C TYR A 166 5.12 -16.68 5.04
N ARG A 167 6.23 -17.42 5.15
CA ARG A 167 6.67 -18.03 6.41
C ARG A 167 6.85 -16.97 7.51
N PHE A 168 7.47 -15.84 7.17
CA PHE A 168 7.65 -14.71 8.07
C PHE A 168 6.31 -14.14 8.55
N LEU A 169 5.35 -13.92 7.65
CA LEU A 169 4.02 -13.40 7.97
C LEU A 169 3.22 -14.36 8.88
N ARG A 170 3.20 -15.67 8.57
CA ARG A 170 2.57 -16.69 9.43
C ARG A 170 3.23 -16.73 10.81
N SER A 171 4.55 -16.62 10.87
CA SER A 171 5.30 -16.60 12.14
C SER A 171 5.01 -15.35 12.97
N LEU A 172 4.85 -14.17 12.36
CA LEU A 172 4.43 -12.95 13.06
C LEU A 172 3.09 -13.16 13.75
N TYR A 173 2.12 -13.76 13.06
CA TYR A 173 0.82 -14.09 13.61
C TYR A 173 0.91 -15.02 14.82
N LEU A 174 1.57 -16.16 14.65
CA LEU A 174 1.72 -17.14 15.73
C LEU A 174 2.48 -16.56 16.92
N ARG A 175 3.53 -15.76 16.67
CA ARG A 175 4.29 -15.07 17.73
C ARG A 175 3.41 -14.10 18.50
N ARG A 176 2.56 -13.33 17.79
CA ARG A 176 1.64 -12.37 18.41
C ARG A 176 0.58 -13.07 19.24
N LEU A 177 -0.07 -14.09 18.70
CA LEU A 177 -1.10 -14.85 19.40
C LEU A 177 -0.55 -15.50 20.68
N ARG A 178 0.59 -16.19 20.58
CA ARG A 178 1.28 -16.77 21.74
C ARG A 178 1.60 -15.71 22.79
N ARG A 179 2.06 -14.52 22.38
CA ARG A 179 2.42 -13.43 23.29
C ARG A 179 1.23 -12.92 24.10
N VAL A 180 0.08 -12.73 23.46
CA VAL A 180 -1.14 -12.27 24.14
C VAL A 180 -1.62 -13.31 25.15
N LEU A 181 -1.47 -14.60 24.83
CA LEU A 181 -1.89 -15.72 25.67
C LEU A 181 -0.84 -16.18 26.70
N MET A 182 0.31 -15.50 26.81
CA MET A 182 1.40 -15.91 27.72
C MET A 182 0.95 -16.08 29.19
N LYS A 183 0.00 -15.25 29.63
CA LYS A 183 -0.55 -15.31 31.01
C LYS A 183 -1.73 -16.28 31.13
N GLU A 184 -2.31 -16.72 30.02
CA GLU A 184 -3.50 -17.56 29.95
C GLU A 184 -3.12 -19.00 29.55
N ARG A 185 -2.40 -19.70 30.44
CA ARG A 185 -1.78 -21.01 30.17
C ARG A 185 -2.73 -22.05 29.57
N PHE A 186 -3.99 -22.09 30.01
CA PHE A 186 -5.00 -23.01 29.48
C PHE A 186 -5.35 -22.71 28.02
N LYS A 187 -5.59 -21.45 27.66
CA LYS A 187 -5.86 -21.03 26.28
C LYS A 187 -4.65 -21.25 25.38
N LEU A 188 -3.44 -20.97 25.88
CA LEU A 188 -2.21 -21.24 25.15
C LEU A 188 -2.05 -22.74 24.81
N ARG A 189 -2.31 -23.64 25.77
CA ARG A 189 -2.29 -25.09 25.53
C ARG A 189 -3.33 -25.52 24.49
N LEU A 190 -4.51 -24.91 24.47
CA LEU A 190 -5.53 -25.19 23.46
C LEU A 190 -5.05 -24.76 22.06
N VAL A 191 -4.45 -23.57 21.93
CA VAL A 191 -3.83 -23.13 20.66
C VAL A 191 -2.75 -24.12 20.22
N GLU A 192 -1.85 -24.54 21.11
CA GLU A 192 -0.79 -25.50 20.79
C GLU A 192 -1.36 -26.85 20.34
N ARG A 193 -2.43 -27.34 20.97
CA ARG A 193 -3.12 -28.57 20.56
C ARG A 193 -3.74 -28.45 19.18
N VAL A 194 -4.45 -27.35 18.89
CA VAL A 194 -5.02 -27.11 17.55
C VAL A 194 -3.92 -27.01 16.50
N MET A 195 -2.81 -26.35 16.80
CA MET A 195 -1.68 -26.25 15.88
C MET A 195 -1.06 -27.62 15.56
N GLN A 196 -1.05 -28.56 16.50
CA GLN A 196 -0.53 -29.93 16.28
C GLN A 196 -1.42 -30.76 15.34
N THR A 197 -2.69 -30.40 15.18
CA THR A 197 -3.60 -31.07 14.23
C THR A 197 -3.56 -30.48 12.83
N LEU A 198 -2.84 -29.37 12.64
CA LEU A 198 -2.71 -28.68 11.37
C LEU A 198 -1.34 -28.94 10.74
N GLU A 199 -1.18 -28.49 9.50
CA GLU A 199 0.12 -28.50 8.82
C GLU A 199 1.18 -27.67 9.58
N PRO A 200 2.48 -27.97 9.40
CA PRO A 200 3.55 -27.17 9.98
C PRO A 200 3.45 -25.70 9.58
N LEU A 201 3.42 -24.81 10.58
CA LEU A 201 3.24 -23.36 10.41
C LEU A 201 1.92 -23.02 9.68
N PRO A 202 0.77 -23.30 10.31
CA PRO A 202 -0.54 -23.13 9.68
C PRO A 202 -0.83 -21.68 9.33
N SER A 203 -1.71 -21.48 8.34
CA SER A 203 -2.26 -20.15 8.05
C SER A 203 -3.06 -19.61 9.25
N PRO A 204 -3.14 -18.27 9.43
CA PRO A 204 -3.96 -17.69 10.49
C PRO A 204 -5.42 -18.14 10.43
N TRP A 205 -5.99 -18.26 9.22
CA TRP A 205 -7.32 -18.82 9.01
C TRP A 205 -7.44 -20.27 9.50
N GLY A 206 -6.46 -21.13 9.20
CA GLY A 206 -6.47 -22.51 9.68
C GLY A 206 -6.47 -22.59 11.21
N VAL A 207 -5.71 -21.71 11.87
CA VAL A 207 -5.71 -21.63 13.34
C VAL A 207 -7.06 -21.13 13.88
N ILE A 208 -7.63 -20.07 13.28
CA ILE A 208 -8.91 -19.50 13.70
C ILE A 208 -10.04 -20.51 13.51
N ASP A 209 -10.11 -21.17 12.36
CA ASP A 209 -11.12 -22.21 12.09
C ASP A 209 -10.99 -23.37 13.08
N GLY A 210 -9.77 -23.88 13.29
CA GLY A 210 -9.52 -24.94 14.27
C GLY A 210 -9.93 -24.54 15.70
N LEU A 211 -9.69 -23.28 16.10
CA LEU A 211 -10.09 -22.77 17.41
C LEU A 211 -11.60 -22.59 17.53
N SER A 212 -12.28 -22.16 16.47
CA SER A 212 -13.72 -21.88 16.47
C SER A 212 -14.57 -23.09 16.86
N ARG A 213 -14.08 -24.30 16.55
CA ARG A 213 -14.70 -25.58 16.90
C ARG A 213 -14.64 -25.92 18.39
N HIS A 214 -13.76 -25.26 19.15
CA HIS A 214 -13.51 -25.57 20.56
C HIS A 214 -13.81 -24.39 21.49
N ASP A 215 -13.46 -23.16 21.09
CA ASP A 215 -13.62 -21.95 21.88
C ASP A 215 -13.80 -20.74 20.95
N LYS A 216 -15.05 -20.29 20.81
CA LYS A 216 -15.41 -19.13 19.98
C LYS A 216 -14.75 -17.84 20.46
N GLY A 217 -14.66 -17.63 21.78
CA GLY A 217 -14.07 -16.41 22.33
C GLY A 217 -12.56 -16.31 22.08
N LEU A 218 -11.87 -17.45 22.09
CA LEU A 218 -10.47 -17.55 21.72
C LEU A 218 -10.26 -17.39 20.21
N ALA A 219 -11.16 -17.92 19.37
CA ALA A 219 -11.17 -17.65 17.94
C ALA A 219 -11.35 -16.16 17.63
N ASP A 220 -12.29 -15.48 18.31
CA ASP A 220 -12.50 -14.03 18.16
C ASP A 220 -11.27 -13.22 18.59
N LEU A 221 -10.61 -13.62 19.68
CA LEU A 221 -9.34 -13.02 20.10
C LEU A 221 -8.25 -13.21 19.04
N ALA A 222 -8.12 -14.42 18.51
CA ALA A 222 -7.14 -14.74 17.47
C ALA A 222 -7.39 -13.91 16.19
N THR A 223 -8.64 -13.78 15.78
CA THR A 223 -9.06 -12.90 14.68
C THR A 223 -8.70 -11.44 14.95
N ARG A 224 -9.00 -10.90 16.13
CA ARG A 224 -8.60 -9.51 16.46
C ARG A 224 -7.10 -9.30 16.40
N GLU A 225 -6.31 -10.23 16.92
CA GLU A 225 -4.85 -10.11 16.90
C GLU A 225 -4.24 -10.28 15.51
N MET A 226 -4.88 -11.06 14.62
CA MET A 226 -4.52 -11.14 13.20
C MET A 226 -4.59 -9.76 12.53
N HIS A 227 -5.71 -9.04 12.69
CA HIS A 227 -5.93 -7.73 12.06
C HIS A 227 -4.99 -6.62 12.58
N ARG A 228 -4.40 -6.81 13.77
CA ARG A 228 -3.41 -5.86 14.31
C ARG A 228 -2.03 -5.99 13.68
N ILE A 229 -1.80 -7.02 12.85
CA ILE A 229 -0.54 -7.20 12.14
C ILE A 229 -0.62 -6.44 10.81
N ARG A 230 0.18 -5.38 10.68
CA ARG A 230 0.31 -4.60 9.45
C ARG A 230 1.78 -4.57 9.02
N ALA A 231 2.11 -5.34 7.99
CA ALA A 231 3.44 -5.34 7.38
C ALA A 231 3.42 -4.60 6.05
N ARG A 232 4.46 -3.82 5.76
CA ARG A 232 4.58 -3.06 4.52
C ARG A 232 5.55 -3.73 3.56
N LEU A 233 5.05 -4.27 2.46
CA LEU A 233 5.80 -5.06 1.51
C LEU A 233 6.58 -4.17 0.53
N ILE A 234 7.84 -4.51 0.33
CA ILE A 234 8.71 -3.94 -0.71
C ILE A 234 9.33 -5.09 -1.50
N VAL A 235 9.25 -5.02 -2.83
CA VAL A 235 9.83 -6.01 -3.74
C VAL A 235 11.12 -5.45 -4.34
N ASN A 236 12.27 -5.94 -3.91
CA ASN A 236 13.58 -5.51 -4.41
C ASN A 236 14.02 -6.38 -5.60
N GLN A 237 15.05 -5.94 -6.33
CA GLN A 237 15.68 -6.69 -7.43
C GLN A 237 14.70 -7.13 -8.52
N THR A 238 13.69 -6.30 -8.83
CA THR A 238 12.78 -6.56 -9.95
C THR A 238 13.51 -6.42 -11.28
N ARG A 239 13.34 -7.38 -12.18
CA ARG A 239 14.06 -7.46 -13.46
C ARG A 239 13.11 -7.39 -14.64
N LEU A 240 12.00 -8.10 -14.54
CA LEU A 240 11.01 -8.24 -15.60
C LEU A 240 9.81 -7.32 -15.34
N ARG A 241 9.08 -6.97 -16.41
CA ARG A 241 7.82 -6.23 -16.27
C ARG A 241 6.78 -7.00 -15.44
N THR A 242 6.79 -8.34 -15.52
CA THR A 242 5.93 -9.22 -14.72
C THR A 242 6.24 -9.14 -13.22
N ASP A 243 7.49 -8.86 -12.84
CA ASP A 243 7.88 -8.74 -11.43
C ASP A 243 7.24 -7.52 -10.74
N LEU A 244 6.84 -6.52 -11.52
CA LEU A 244 6.21 -5.31 -11.01
C LEU A 244 4.82 -5.61 -10.41
N GLU A 245 4.16 -6.64 -10.92
CA GLU A 245 2.86 -7.12 -10.46
C GLU A 245 2.96 -8.05 -9.24
N LEU A 246 4.16 -8.52 -8.88
CA LEU A 246 4.36 -9.44 -7.76
C LEU A 246 3.87 -8.84 -6.45
N GLY A 247 4.23 -7.59 -6.16
CA GLY A 247 3.88 -6.92 -4.90
C GLY A 247 2.37 -6.78 -4.68
N PRO A 248 1.63 -6.13 -5.60
CA PRO A 248 0.17 -6.04 -5.54
C PRO A 248 -0.50 -7.41 -5.46
N THR A 249 0.02 -8.38 -6.20
CA THR A 249 -0.52 -9.73 -6.20
C THR A 249 -0.32 -10.44 -4.86
N MET A 250 0.88 -10.39 -4.29
CA MET A 250 1.16 -10.94 -2.96
C MET A 250 0.25 -10.31 -1.90
N GLN A 251 -0.04 -9.01 -2.00
CA GLN A 251 -0.99 -8.34 -1.10
C GLN A 251 -2.38 -8.99 -1.17
N THR A 252 -2.91 -9.21 -2.37
CA THR A 252 -4.20 -9.88 -2.56
C THR A 252 -4.17 -11.33 -2.04
N MET A 253 -3.12 -12.10 -2.35
CA MET A 253 -3.01 -13.50 -1.95
C MET A 253 -2.87 -13.66 -0.43
N VAL A 254 -2.08 -12.80 0.22
CA VAL A 254 -1.92 -12.80 1.68
C VAL A 254 -3.23 -12.47 2.38
N HIS A 255 -3.97 -11.47 1.88
CA HIS A 255 -5.29 -11.17 2.44
C HIS A 255 -6.25 -12.34 2.27
N ARG A 256 -6.35 -12.89 1.05
CA ARG A 256 -7.29 -13.96 0.72
C ARG A 256 -7.00 -15.26 1.47
N TYR A 257 -5.75 -15.71 1.49
CA TYR A 257 -5.38 -17.04 1.99
C TYR A 257 -4.80 -17.06 3.40
N LEU A 258 -4.23 -15.94 3.87
CA LEU A 258 -3.71 -15.83 5.24
C LEU A 258 -4.58 -14.96 6.14
N GLY A 259 -5.46 -14.11 5.60
CA GLY A 259 -6.27 -13.17 6.39
C GLY A 259 -5.49 -11.97 6.94
N LEU A 260 -4.20 -11.88 6.62
CA LEU A 260 -3.33 -10.79 7.06
C LEU A 260 -3.46 -9.60 6.10
N THR A 261 -3.33 -8.40 6.65
CA THR A 261 -3.26 -7.18 5.84
C THR A 261 -1.81 -6.77 5.64
N ILE A 262 -1.38 -6.66 4.39
CA ILE A 262 -0.08 -6.10 4.03
C ILE A 262 -0.25 -4.95 3.04
N ASP A 263 0.58 -3.92 3.18
CA ASP A 263 0.54 -2.74 2.32
C ASP A 263 1.73 -2.76 1.35
N TYR A 264 1.50 -2.83 0.04
CA TYR A 264 2.56 -2.74 -0.94
C TYR A 264 3.05 -1.30 -1.12
N LEU A 265 4.32 -1.03 -0.79
CA LEU A 265 4.92 0.30 -0.88
C LEU A 265 5.60 0.59 -2.21
N GLY A 266 5.97 -0.43 -2.98
CA GLY A 266 6.66 -0.29 -4.24
C GLY A 266 7.74 -1.35 -4.48
N HIS A 267 8.41 -1.24 -5.62
CA HIS A 267 9.53 -2.09 -6.01
C HIS A 267 10.79 -1.29 -6.24
N ILE A 268 11.93 -1.97 -6.15
CA ILE A 268 13.25 -1.46 -6.54
C ILE A 268 13.73 -2.36 -7.69
N GLU A 269 14.10 -1.74 -8.80
CA GLU A 269 14.58 -2.46 -9.97
C GLU A 269 16.03 -2.89 -9.77
N GLN A 270 16.38 -4.05 -10.34
CA GLN A 270 17.74 -4.55 -10.36
C GLN A 270 18.62 -3.56 -11.12
N ASP A 271 19.69 -3.12 -10.49
CA ASP A 271 20.57 -2.07 -10.98
C ASP A 271 21.99 -2.31 -10.45
N ASP A 272 22.96 -2.41 -11.35
CA ASP A 272 24.36 -2.65 -10.99
C ASP A 272 24.92 -1.51 -10.14
N GLN A 273 24.33 -0.31 -10.19
CA GLN A 273 24.72 0.79 -9.31
C GLN A 273 24.55 0.41 -7.84
N ALA A 274 23.45 -0.25 -7.45
CA ALA A 274 23.24 -0.68 -6.07
C ALA A 274 24.35 -1.64 -5.57
N TRP A 275 24.87 -2.49 -6.47
CA TRP A 275 26.00 -3.37 -6.17
C TRP A 275 27.33 -2.60 -6.12
N LEU A 276 27.57 -1.69 -7.07
CA LEU A 276 28.78 -0.88 -7.13
C LEU A 276 28.93 0.03 -5.91
N THR A 277 27.85 0.67 -5.44
CA THR A 277 27.90 1.54 -4.25
C THR A 277 28.21 0.75 -2.99
N ALA A 278 27.65 -0.46 -2.86
CA ALA A 278 27.99 -1.37 -1.76
C ALA A 278 29.48 -1.74 -1.78
N ARG A 279 30.06 -2.02 -2.96
CA ARG A 279 31.50 -2.28 -3.11
C ARG A 279 32.37 -1.05 -2.79
N ARG A 280 31.90 0.15 -3.14
CA ARG A 280 32.54 1.42 -2.79
C ARG A 280 32.32 1.84 -1.33
N ARG A 281 31.53 1.08 -0.56
CA ARG A 281 31.21 1.35 0.84
C ARG A 281 30.53 2.71 1.04
N ARG A 282 29.61 3.04 0.14
CA ARG A 282 28.84 4.28 0.18
C ARG A 282 27.35 4.01 0.01
N PRO A 283 26.47 4.75 0.71
CA PRO A 283 25.03 4.63 0.48
C PRO A 283 24.64 5.00 -0.94
N LEU A 284 23.69 4.26 -1.51
CA LEU A 284 23.20 4.42 -2.89
C LEU A 284 22.68 5.84 -3.17
N LEU A 285 21.87 6.41 -2.26
CA LEU A 285 21.32 7.75 -2.41
C LEU A 285 22.38 8.85 -2.29
N VAL A 286 23.57 8.54 -1.78
CA VAL A 286 24.70 9.49 -1.70
C VAL A 286 25.60 9.35 -2.92
N ASP A 287 26.01 8.13 -3.27
CA ASP A 287 27.00 7.88 -4.33
C ASP A 287 26.40 7.97 -5.74
N SER A 288 25.19 7.43 -5.94
CA SER A 288 24.53 7.35 -7.26
C SER A 288 23.05 7.76 -7.19
N PRO A 289 22.71 9.01 -6.79
CA PRO A 289 21.31 9.44 -6.57
C PRO A 289 20.44 9.40 -7.82
N THR A 290 21.03 9.52 -9.01
CA THR A 290 20.30 9.52 -10.29
C THR A 290 20.05 8.13 -10.86
N ALA A 291 20.59 7.07 -10.24
CA ALA A 291 20.42 5.69 -10.65
C ALA A 291 18.95 5.25 -10.59
N LYS A 292 18.59 4.21 -11.35
CA LYS A 292 17.20 3.73 -11.44
C LYS A 292 16.73 3.23 -10.08
N SER A 293 17.54 2.37 -9.47
CA SER A 293 17.33 1.86 -8.12
C SER A 293 17.23 2.96 -7.08
N ALA A 294 18.06 4.02 -7.18
CA ALA A 294 18.03 5.17 -6.28
C ALA A 294 16.69 5.93 -6.37
N ARG A 295 16.20 6.22 -7.59
CA ARG A 295 14.89 6.87 -7.78
C ARG A 295 13.73 6.01 -7.29
N ASN A 296 13.77 4.69 -7.53
CA ASN A 296 12.75 3.78 -6.99
C ASN A 296 12.75 3.80 -5.46
N LEU A 297 13.95 3.68 -4.87
CA LEU A 297 14.16 3.69 -3.43
C LEU A 297 13.71 4.99 -2.80
N GLU A 298 14.03 6.15 -3.40
CA GLU A 298 13.59 7.47 -2.94
C GLU A 298 12.05 7.55 -2.84
N ARG A 299 11.33 7.05 -3.85
CA ARG A 299 9.84 7.02 -3.82
C ARG A 299 9.32 6.16 -2.66
N ILE A 300 9.95 5.01 -2.40
CA ILE A 300 9.56 4.12 -1.31
C ILE A 300 9.84 4.78 0.04
N VAL A 301 11.04 5.31 0.28
CA VAL A 301 11.39 5.94 1.56
C VAL A 301 10.56 7.20 1.83
N ARG A 302 10.20 7.96 0.79
CA ARG A 302 9.26 9.07 0.89
C ARG A 302 7.87 8.62 1.37
N ARG A 303 7.36 7.50 0.82
CA ARG A 303 6.10 6.89 1.28
C ARG A 303 6.19 6.41 2.73
N VAL A 304 7.32 5.82 3.12
CA VAL A 304 7.57 5.39 4.51
C VAL A 304 7.58 6.59 5.46
N ALA A 305 8.28 7.67 5.11
CA ALA A 305 8.34 8.89 5.92
C ALA A 305 6.97 9.56 6.08
N ALA A 306 6.19 9.64 4.99
CA ALA A 306 4.82 10.14 5.01
C ALA A 306 3.91 9.27 5.89
N LEU A 307 4.06 7.95 5.80
CA LEU A 307 3.31 7.01 6.61
C LEU A 307 3.65 7.13 8.10
N ALA A 308 4.93 7.22 8.47
CA ALA A 308 5.34 7.45 9.85
C ALA A 308 4.72 8.75 10.39
N SER A 309 4.75 9.83 9.60
CA SER A 309 4.14 11.11 9.98
C SER A 309 2.61 11.00 10.14
N SER A 310 1.93 10.22 9.29
CA SER A 310 0.47 10.03 9.37
C SER A 310 0.02 9.22 10.60
N LEU A 311 0.89 8.38 11.17
CA LEU A 311 0.58 7.63 12.40
C LEU A 311 0.38 8.57 13.59
N GLU A 312 0.95 9.77 13.54
CA GLU A 312 0.73 10.83 14.56
C GLU A 312 -0.70 11.40 14.52
N GLN A 313 -1.46 11.16 13.44
CA GLN A 313 -2.77 11.79 13.18
C GLN A 313 -3.96 10.81 13.18
N ARG A 314 -3.73 9.49 13.38
CA ARG A 314 -4.77 8.48 13.15
C ARG A 314 -5.72 8.26 14.34
N LEU A 315 -7.01 8.46 14.08
CA LEU A 315 -8.14 7.86 14.78
C LEU A 315 -8.28 6.38 14.37
N VAL A 316 -8.76 5.54 15.29
CA VAL A 316 -8.90 4.08 15.15
C VAL A 316 -9.79 3.74 13.95
N GLU A 317 -9.23 3.10 12.91
CA GLU A 317 -10.02 2.50 11.83
C GLU A 317 -10.78 1.27 12.37
N PRO A 318 -12.09 1.13 12.10
CA PRO A 318 -12.85 -0.05 12.52
C PRO A 318 -12.28 -1.31 11.86
N LEU A 319 -12.32 -2.42 12.62
CA LEU A 319 -11.94 -3.73 12.11
C LEU A 319 -12.95 -4.13 11.00
N PRO A 320 -12.49 -4.63 9.84
CA PRO A 320 -13.40 -5.18 8.85
C PRO A 320 -14.17 -6.36 9.46
N THR A 321 -15.50 -6.31 9.38
CA THR A 321 -16.39 -7.40 9.76
C THR A 321 -16.33 -8.50 8.70
N HIS A 322 -15.91 -9.70 9.11
CA HIS A 322 -15.72 -10.83 8.21
C HIS A 322 -16.98 -11.70 8.12
N GLU A 323 -17.92 -11.29 7.28
CA GLU A 323 -18.99 -12.15 6.73
C GLU A 323 -19.26 -11.71 5.29
N GLN A 324 -18.41 -12.10 4.34
CA GLN A 324 -18.75 -11.98 2.93
C GLN A 324 -18.48 -13.31 2.25
N ARG A 325 -19.56 -13.95 1.78
CA ARG A 325 -19.46 -15.02 0.78
C ARG A 325 -18.75 -14.41 -0.43
N THR A 326 -17.59 -14.95 -0.80
CA THR A 326 -16.89 -14.53 -2.02
C THR A 326 -17.81 -14.74 -3.21
N THR A 327 -18.15 -13.67 -3.90
CA THR A 327 -19.02 -13.71 -5.08
C THR A 327 -18.22 -14.17 -6.30
N LEU A 328 -18.91 -14.54 -7.39
CA LEU A 328 -18.25 -14.85 -8.65
C LEU A 328 -17.51 -13.62 -9.21
N TYR A 329 -18.01 -12.41 -8.91
CA TYR A 329 -17.36 -11.14 -9.27
C TYR A 329 -16.04 -10.96 -8.50
N ASP A 330 -16.04 -11.26 -7.21
CA ASP A 330 -14.81 -11.23 -6.39
C ASP A 330 -13.80 -12.27 -6.87
N THR A 331 -14.28 -13.43 -7.31
CA THR A 331 -13.44 -14.51 -7.87
C THR A 331 -12.70 -14.06 -9.13
N LEU A 332 -13.36 -13.29 -10.00
CA LEU A 332 -12.72 -12.69 -11.18
C LEU A 332 -11.95 -11.39 -10.87
N GLY A 333 -12.25 -10.74 -9.75
CA GLY A 333 -11.69 -9.43 -9.39
C GLY A 333 -12.25 -8.30 -10.26
N VAL A 334 -13.55 -8.33 -10.56
CA VAL A 334 -14.25 -7.33 -11.38
C VAL A 334 -15.49 -6.80 -10.65
N PRO A 335 -15.89 -5.52 -10.87
CA PRO A 335 -17.15 -5.02 -10.33
C PRO A 335 -18.36 -5.69 -11.00
N ARG A 336 -19.54 -5.63 -10.36
CA ARG A 336 -20.78 -6.19 -10.90
C ARG A 336 -21.19 -5.59 -12.25
N GLY A 337 -20.87 -4.31 -12.47
CA GLY A 337 -21.11 -3.59 -13.72
C GLY A 337 -20.05 -3.80 -14.80
N ALA A 338 -19.08 -4.72 -14.61
CA ALA A 338 -18.02 -4.94 -15.58
C ALA A 338 -18.57 -5.38 -16.95
N SER A 339 -18.01 -4.78 -18.00
CA SER A 339 -18.25 -5.15 -19.39
C SER A 339 -17.66 -6.52 -19.71
N ASP A 340 -18.18 -7.16 -20.76
CA ASP A 340 -17.71 -8.48 -21.20
C ASP A 340 -16.21 -8.51 -21.53
N GLU A 341 -15.68 -7.40 -22.05
CA GLU A 341 -14.26 -7.28 -22.33
C GLU A 341 -13.42 -7.22 -21.04
N GLU A 342 -13.88 -6.49 -20.03
CA GLU A 342 -13.24 -6.45 -18.72
C GLU A 342 -13.28 -7.83 -18.04
N VAL A 343 -14.40 -8.55 -18.13
CA VAL A 343 -14.57 -9.92 -17.64
C VAL A 343 -13.57 -10.86 -18.33
N ARG A 344 -13.45 -10.82 -19.66
CA ARG A 344 -12.46 -11.62 -20.42
C ARG A 344 -11.01 -11.31 -20.03
N ARG A 345 -10.67 -10.03 -19.90
CA ARG A 345 -9.33 -9.59 -19.47
C ARG A 345 -9.03 -10.06 -18.04
N ALA A 346 -10.00 -9.95 -17.15
CA ALA A 346 -9.88 -10.40 -15.77
C ALA A 346 -9.70 -11.91 -15.66
N PHE A 347 -10.51 -12.69 -16.40
CA PHE A 347 -10.35 -14.14 -16.48
C PHE A 347 -8.95 -14.55 -16.96
N LYS A 348 -8.43 -13.92 -18.03
CA LYS A 348 -7.07 -14.20 -18.50
C LYS A 348 -6.03 -13.92 -17.41
N ARG A 349 -6.13 -12.77 -16.73
CA ARG A 349 -5.23 -12.41 -15.63
C ARG A 349 -5.31 -13.40 -14.46
N GLN A 350 -6.52 -13.79 -14.04
CA GLN A 350 -6.70 -14.77 -12.97
C GLN A 350 -6.14 -16.14 -13.36
N ARG A 351 -6.33 -16.61 -14.59
CA ARG A 351 -5.74 -17.88 -15.05
C ARG A 351 -4.21 -17.85 -15.10
N GLU A 352 -3.63 -16.73 -15.51
CA GLU A 352 -2.18 -16.55 -15.49
C GLU A 352 -1.65 -16.51 -14.07
N LEU A 353 -2.34 -15.80 -13.17
CA LEU A 353 -2.01 -15.75 -11.75
C LEU A 353 -2.08 -17.12 -11.08
N PHE A 354 -3.12 -17.91 -11.35
CA PHE A 354 -3.33 -19.25 -10.83
C PHE A 354 -2.72 -20.34 -11.70
N SER A 355 -1.78 -19.98 -12.58
CA SER A 355 -1.00 -20.95 -13.33
C SER A 355 -0.07 -21.73 -12.39
N TYR A 356 0.23 -22.96 -12.80
CA TYR A 356 1.16 -23.81 -12.04
C TYR A 356 2.55 -23.17 -11.99
N GLY A 357 3.15 -23.13 -10.80
CA GLY A 357 4.46 -22.51 -10.59
C GLY A 357 4.43 -20.98 -10.55
N SER A 358 3.25 -20.36 -10.54
CA SER A 358 3.10 -18.91 -10.37
C SER A 358 3.75 -18.44 -9.07
N LEU A 359 4.68 -17.51 -9.19
CA LEU A 359 5.53 -17.04 -8.10
C LEU A 359 4.75 -16.54 -6.85
N PRO A 360 3.66 -15.77 -6.98
CA PRO A 360 2.86 -15.32 -5.83
C PRO A 360 2.17 -16.47 -5.06
N LEU A 361 1.99 -17.66 -5.65
CA LEU A 361 1.27 -18.76 -5.01
C LEU A 361 2.16 -19.74 -4.26
N VAL A 362 3.48 -19.58 -4.37
CA VAL A 362 4.47 -20.47 -3.75
C VAL A 362 4.18 -20.63 -2.26
N SER A 363 4.01 -21.88 -1.80
CA SER A 363 3.73 -22.25 -0.40
C SER A 363 2.40 -21.71 0.19
N LEU A 364 1.55 -21.07 -0.62
CA LEU A 364 0.19 -20.71 -0.21
C LEU A 364 -0.81 -21.79 -0.54
N LEU A 365 -0.70 -22.39 -1.73
CA LEU A 365 -1.63 -23.39 -2.23
C LEU A 365 -0.88 -24.62 -2.75
N ASP A 366 -1.45 -25.80 -2.50
CA ASP A 366 -1.04 -27.04 -3.16
C ASP A 366 -1.65 -27.19 -4.56
N GLU A 367 -1.21 -28.20 -5.32
CA GLU A 367 -1.65 -28.40 -6.70
C GLU A 367 -3.17 -28.65 -6.83
N ALA A 368 -3.76 -29.34 -5.86
CA ALA A 368 -5.18 -29.65 -5.86
C ALA A 368 -6.01 -28.38 -5.57
N GLN A 369 -5.54 -27.55 -4.65
CA GLN A 369 -6.13 -26.26 -4.32
C GLN A 369 -6.03 -25.27 -5.49
N VAL A 370 -4.87 -25.21 -6.17
CA VAL A 370 -4.73 -24.40 -7.40
C VAL A 370 -5.71 -24.87 -8.48
N ARG A 371 -5.86 -26.18 -8.67
CA ARG A 371 -6.84 -26.75 -9.62
C ARG A 371 -8.28 -26.38 -9.24
N ALA A 372 -8.62 -26.43 -7.96
CA ALA A 372 -9.93 -26.03 -7.45
C ALA A 372 -10.20 -24.53 -7.65
N GLU A 373 -9.19 -23.67 -7.47
CA GLU A 373 -9.29 -22.24 -7.75
C GLU A 373 -9.48 -21.97 -9.25
N LEU A 374 -8.71 -22.63 -10.11
CA LEU A 374 -8.89 -22.55 -11.56
C LEU A 374 -10.29 -22.99 -12.00
N GLY A 375 -10.84 -24.03 -11.36
CA GLY A 375 -12.23 -24.46 -11.58
C GLY A 375 -13.24 -23.38 -11.19
N ARG A 376 -13.08 -22.75 -10.03
CA ARG A 376 -13.92 -21.62 -9.59
C ARG A 376 -13.81 -20.40 -10.49
N ILE A 377 -12.60 -20.08 -10.95
CA ILE A 377 -12.36 -18.99 -11.92
C ILE A 377 -13.05 -19.28 -13.25
N GLN A 378 -13.02 -20.54 -13.71
CA GLN A 378 -13.70 -20.97 -14.92
C GLN A 378 -15.22 -20.88 -14.77
N GLU A 379 -15.78 -21.40 -13.68
CA GLU A 379 -17.21 -21.31 -13.36
C GLU A 379 -17.69 -19.85 -13.28
N ALA A 380 -16.93 -18.99 -12.61
CA ALA A 380 -17.22 -17.57 -12.51
C ALA A 380 -17.23 -16.89 -13.88
N TYR A 381 -16.25 -17.20 -14.74
CA TYR A 381 -16.18 -16.68 -16.10
C TYR A 381 -17.37 -17.13 -16.95
N ASP A 382 -17.69 -18.42 -16.95
CA ASP A 382 -18.79 -18.98 -17.74
C ASP A 382 -20.16 -18.45 -17.28
N THR A 383 -20.31 -18.20 -15.98
CA THR A 383 -21.54 -17.67 -15.39
C THR A 383 -21.71 -16.17 -15.64
N ILE A 384 -20.64 -15.37 -15.49
CA ILE A 384 -20.71 -13.90 -15.62
C ILE A 384 -20.76 -13.48 -17.09
N LEU A 385 -20.14 -14.22 -18.00
CA LEU A 385 -20.14 -13.88 -19.42
C LEU A 385 -21.47 -14.24 -20.12
N ASP A 386 -22.19 -15.25 -19.61
CA ASP A 386 -23.51 -15.62 -20.12
C ASP A 386 -24.60 -14.70 -19.51
N PRO A 387 -25.34 -13.90 -20.32
CA PRO A 387 -26.32 -12.94 -19.80
C PRO A 387 -27.44 -13.57 -18.96
N VAL A 388 -27.88 -14.78 -19.32
CA VAL A 388 -28.96 -15.49 -18.63
C VAL A 388 -28.47 -16.02 -17.29
N ARG A 389 -27.30 -16.66 -17.28
CA ARG A 389 -26.69 -17.18 -16.06
C ARG A 389 -26.27 -16.06 -15.11
N ARG A 390 -25.74 -14.95 -15.64
CA ARG A 390 -25.38 -13.75 -14.86
C ARG A 390 -26.60 -13.17 -14.16
N ARG A 391 -27.75 -13.06 -14.84
CA ARG A 391 -29.00 -12.56 -14.25
C ARG A 391 -29.50 -13.49 -13.13
N ALA A 392 -29.54 -14.79 -13.37
CA ALA A 392 -29.95 -15.78 -12.36
C ALA A 392 -29.02 -15.78 -11.13
N TYR A 393 -27.70 -15.72 -11.36
CA TYR A 393 -26.72 -15.58 -10.29
C TYR A 393 -26.94 -14.29 -9.50
N ASN A 394 -27.10 -13.14 -10.16
CA ASN A 394 -27.34 -11.87 -9.47
C ASN A 394 -28.57 -11.90 -8.56
N LEU A 395 -29.69 -12.47 -9.06
CA LEU A 395 -30.93 -12.61 -8.28
C LEU A 395 -30.76 -13.49 -7.04
N SER A 396 -29.92 -14.53 -7.13
CA SER A 396 -29.69 -15.46 -6.01
C SER A 396 -28.63 -14.98 -5.02
N ALA A 397 -27.55 -14.38 -5.50
CA ALA A 397 -26.42 -13.94 -4.70
C ALA A 397 -26.68 -12.62 -3.98
N PHE A 398 -27.61 -11.80 -4.51
CA PHE A 398 -27.98 -10.50 -3.95
C PHE A 398 -29.50 -10.38 -3.79
N PRO A 399 -30.11 -11.18 -2.88
CA PRO A 399 -31.57 -11.25 -2.72
C PRO A 399 -32.18 -10.01 -2.08
N GLU A 400 -31.41 -9.17 -1.38
CA GLU A 400 -31.87 -7.93 -0.73
C GLU A 400 -32.24 -6.80 -1.72
N MET A 401 -32.14 -7.04 -3.03
CA MET A 401 -32.40 -6.05 -4.07
C MET A 401 -33.40 -6.61 -5.08
N SER A 402 -34.58 -7.03 -4.62
CA SER A 402 -35.69 -7.38 -5.51
C SER A 402 -36.42 -6.16 -6.09
N GLU A 403 -36.07 -4.91 -5.74
CA GLU A 403 -36.74 -3.73 -6.31
C GLU A 403 -35.92 -2.42 -6.25
N GLU A 404 -34.61 -2.49 -6.03
CA GLU A 404 -33.73 -1.34 -6.21
C GLU A 404 -32.71 -1.72 -7.30
N GLU A 405 -33.06 -1.43 -8.55
CA GLU A 405 -32.03 -1.02 -9.49
C GLU A 405 -31.21 0.06 -8.76
N GLU A 406 -29.87 -0.06 -8.73
CA GLU A 406 -29.05 1.15 -8.59
C GLU A 406 -29.69 2.17 -9.54
N PRO A 407 -30.20 3.32 -9.07
CA PRO A 407 -30.75 4.26 -10.00
C PRO A 407 -29.59 4.56 -10.95
N ALA A 408 -29.78 4.27 -12.23
CA ALA A 408 -29.16 5.08 -13.25
C ALA A 408 -29.29 6.52 -12.73
N PRO A 409 -28.18 7.25 -12.54
CA PRO A 409 -28.11 8.44 -11.70
C PRO A 409 -29.38 9.23 -11.94
N SER A 410 -30.22 9.38 -10.91
CA SER A 410 -31.63 9.75 -11.02
C SER A 410 -31.82 10.84 -12.08
N ARG A 411 -32.04 10.42 -13.33
CA ARG A 411 -32.43 11.33 -14.38
C ARG A 411 -33.89 11.55 -14.08
N SER A 412 -34.19 12.72 -13.55
CA SER A 412 -35.54 13.28 -13.51
C SER A 412 -36.27 12.83 -14.78
N PRO A 413 -37.52 12.35 -14.71
CA PRO A 413 -38.26 11.90 -15.89
C PRO A 413 -38.06 12.93 -17.00
N ILE A 414 -37.53 12.48 -18.15
CA ILE A 414 -37.10 13.36 -19.23
C ILE A 414 -38.30 14.24 -19.58
N THR A 415 -38.18 15.54 -19.29
CA THR A 415 -39.27 16.48 -19.55
C THR A 415 -39.49 16.59 -21.05
N GLN A 416 -40.71 16.96 -21.47
CA GLN A 416 -41.03 17.17 -22.88
C GLN A 416 -40.05 18.16 -23.54
N ASP A 417 -39.59 19.15 -22.77
CA ASP A 417 -38.55 20.12 -23.16
C ASP A 417 -37.18 19.48 -23.42
N GLN A 418 -36.77 18.50 -22.60
CA GLN A 418 -35.51 17.77 -22.79
C GLN A 418 -35.54 16.86 -24.02
N LEU A 419 -36.70 16.26 -24.34
CA LEU A 419 -36.88 15.47 -25.57
C LEU A 419 -36.79 16.35 -26.82
N MET A 420 -37.37 17.56 -26.78
CA MET A 420 -37.22 18.54 -27.87
C MET A 420 -35.75 18.96 -28.04
N LEU A 421 -35.05 19.29 -26.95
CA LEU A 421 -33.63 19.66 -27.00
C LEU A 421 -32.75 18.55 -27.57
N GLN A 422 -32.98 17.29 -27.17
CA GLN A 422 -32.22 16.15 -27.71
C GLN A 422 -32.45 15.98 -29.23
N ALA A 423 -33.68 16.19 -29.70
CA ALA A 423 -34.01 16.11 -31.12
C ALA A 423 -33.40 17.26 -31.94
N GLU A 424 -33.24 18.45 -31.35
CA GLU A 424 -32.52 19.58 -31.96
C GLU A 424 -31.01 19.32 -32.01
N LEU A 425 -30.41 18.90 -30.90
CA LEU A 425 -28.98 18.61 -30.78
C LEU A 425 -28.52 17.48 -31.70
N ALA A 426 -29.36 16.45 -31.91
CA ALA A 426 -29.08 15.38 -32.86
C ALA A 426 -28.93 15.86 -34.31
N ARG A 427 -29.49 17.03 -34.66
CA ARG A 427 -29.34 17.66 -35.98
C ARG A 427 -28.13 18.60 -36.04
N GLU A 428 -27.76 19.23 -34.93
CA GLU A 428 -26.63 20.19 -34.85
C GLU A 428 -25.26 19.53 -34.65
N ILE A 429 -25.19 18.34 -34.03
CA ILE A 429 -23.93 17.65 -33.73
C ILE A 429 -23.55 16.67 -34.86
N HIS A 430 -22.53 17.03 -35.63
CA HIS A 430 -21.92 16.26 -36.71
C HIS A 430 -20.38 16.29 -36.60
N ALA A 431 -19.69 15.57 -37.47
CA ALA A 431 -18.23 15.39 -37.40
C ALA A 431 -17.41 16.70 -37.50
N GLU A 432 -18.01 17.79 -38.00
CA GLU A 432 -17.37 19.09 -38.16
C GLU A 432 -17.81 20.14 -37.14
N THR A 433 -18.71 19.79 -36.20
CA THR A 433 -19.26 20.75 -35.23
C THR A 433 -18.17 21.40 -34.38
N MET A 434 -18.26 22.72 -34.24
CA MET A 434 -17.45 23.50 -33.31
C MET A 434 -18.14 23.57 -31.94
N TYR A 435 -17.47 23.08 -30.90
CA TYR A 435 -18.03 23.08 -29.56
C TYR A 435 -17.73 24.38 -28.82
N SER A 436 -18.77 25.15 -28.52
CA SER A 436 -18.75 26.30 -27.61
C SER A 436 -19.15 25.90 -26.19
N GLY A 437 -18.88 26.76 -25.21
CA GLY A 437 -19.38 26.59 -23.84
C GLY A 437 -20.91 26.45 -23.78
N GLU A 438 -21.62 27.26 -24.58
CA GLU A 438 -23.08 27.21 -24.68
C GLU A 438 -23.59 25.87 -25.23
N LEU A 439 -22.91 25.31 -26.25
CA LEU A 439 -23.29 24.01 -26.79
C LEU A 439 -23.06 22.88 -25.77
N LEU A 440 -21.96 22.93 -25.02
CA LEU A 440 -21.70 21.98 -23.93
C LEU A 440 -22.76 22.06 -22.83
N ARG A 441 -23.21 23.28 -22.50
CA ARG A 441 -24.32 23.52 -21.58
C ARG A 441 -25.63 22.92 -22.10
N LYS A 442 -26.00 23.16 -23.37
CA LYS A 442 -27.21 22.58 -23.98
C LYS A 442 -27.16 21.06 -23.98
N VAL A 443 -26.02 20.45 -24.31
CA VAL A 443 -25.83 19.00 -24.24
C VAL A 443 -26.02 18.49 -22.81
N ARG A 444 -25.43 19.17 -21.81
CA ARG A 444 -25.61 18.82 -20.40
C ARG A 444 -27.08 18.90 -19.95
N GLU A 445 -27.75 20.01 -20.24
CA GLU A 445 -29.14 20.26 -19.84
C GLU A 445 -30.11 19.30 -20.54
N SER A 446 -29.88 18.96 -21.81
CA SER A 446 -30.66 17.94 -22.54
C SER A 446 -30.56 16.54 -21.94
N GLN A 447 -29.47 16.24 -21.22
CA GLN A 447 -29.29 14.97 -20.52
C GLN A 447 -29.79 15.01 -19.07
N GLY A 448 -30.31 16.15 -18.62
CA GLY A 448 -30.79 16.35 -17.24
C GLY A 448 -29.67 16.36 -16.19
N ILE A 449 -28.43 16.64 -16.59
CA ILE A 449 -27.26 16.57 -15.73
C ILE A 449 -27.01 17.93 -15.06
N GLY A 450 -26.89 17.95 -13.73
CA GLY A 450 -26.48 19.14 -12.97
C GLY A 450 -24.96 19.34 -12.98
N LEU A 451 -24.48 20.59 -12.87
CA LEU A 451 -23.04 20.87 -12.73
C LEU A 451 -22.43 20.22 -11.47
N GLU A 452 -23.21 20.10 -10.40
CA GLU A 452 -22.81 19.47 -9.14
C GLU A 452 -22.48 17.98 -9.32
N GLU A 453 -23.25 17.27 -10.15
CA GLU A 453 -23.04 15.86 -10.48
C GLU A 453 -21.71 15.65 -11.22
N ILE A 454 -21.42 16.55 -12.17
CA ILE A 454 -20.15 16.54 -12.92
C ILE A 454 -18.98 16.90 -12.00
N ALA A 455 -19.15 17.87 -11.10
CA ALA A 455 -18.10 18.25 -10.15
C ALA A 455 -17.73 17.10 -9.20
N ASN A 456 -18.73 16.40 -8.66
CA ASN A 456 -18.54 15.29 -7.74
C ASN A 456 -17.82 14.10 -8.37
N SER A 457 -18.12 13.82 -9.64
CA SER A 457 -17.55 12.71 -10.41
C SER A 457 -16.17 13.02 -10.99
N THR A 458 -15.97 14.22 -11.54
CA THR A 458 -14.71 14.61 -12.22
C THR A 458 -13.68 15.24 -11.29
N LYS A 459 -14.08 15.62 -10.07
CA LYS A 459 -13.29 16.42 -9.10
C LYS A 459 -12.87 17.80 -9.62
N ILE A 460 -13.53 18.29 -10.67
CA ILE A 460 -13.40 19.68 -11.16
C ILE A 460 -14.36 20.54 -10.35
N SER A 461 -13.92 21.71 -9.89
CA SER A 461 -14.80 22.61 -9.12
C SER A 461 -15.98 23.09 -9.98
N MET A 462 -17.14 23.28 -9.35
CA MET A 462 -18.33 23.81 -10.00
C MET A 462 -18.08 25.19 -10.63
N ALA A 463 -17.25 26.02 -9.98
CA ALA A 463 -16.84 27.33 -10.51
C ALA A 463 -16.10 27.21 -11.85
N HIS A 464 -15.18 26.24 -12.00
CA HIS A 464 -14.47 26.04 -13.26
C HIS A 464 -15.37 25.44 -14.35
N LEU A 465 -16.28 24.52 -14.00
CA LEU A 465 -17.22 23.97 -14.98
C LEU A 465 -18.18 25.05 -15.49
N LEU A 466 -18.66 25.92 -14.60
CA LEU A 466 -19.48 27.07 -14.98
C LEU A 466 -18.70 28.05 -15.86
N ALA A 467 -17.44 28.35 -15.52
CA ALA A 467 -16.59 29.21 -16.34
C ALA A 467 -16.31 28.62 -17.73
N VAL A 468 -16.23 27.29 -17.86
CA VAL A 468 -16.13 26.62 -19.17
C VAL A 468 -17.42 26.80 -19.99
N GLU A 469 -18.60 26.61 -19.39
CA GLU A 469 -19.89 26.74 -20.08
C GLU A 469 -20.23 28.19 -20.45
N GLU A 470 -19.84 29.16 -19.62
CA GLU A 470 -20.07 30.59 -19.85
C GLU A 470 -18.94 31.26 -20.66
N GLU A 471 -17.92 30.49 -21.08
CA GLU A 471 -16.74 31.00 -21.79
C GLU A 471 -16.03 32.15 -21.02
N ARG A 472 -16.08 32.12 -19.68
CA ARG A 472 -15.36 33.05 -18.78
C ARG A 472 -13.92 32.62 -18.62
N TYR A 473 -13.12 32.87 -19.67
CA TYR A 473 -11.74 32.39 -19.75
C TYR A 473 -10.82 32.97 -18.66
N ASP A 474 -11.12 34.16 -18.13
CA ASP A 474 -10.35 34.82 -17.07
C ASP A 474 -10.45 34.09 -15.72
N ASP A 475 -11.54 33.36 -15.50
CA ASP A 475 -11.82 32.61 -14.27
C ASP A 475 -11.27 31.17 -14.33
N LEU A 476 -10.63 30.78 -15.44
CA LEU A 476 -10.04 29.46 -15.64
C LEU A 476 -8.55 29.43 -15.26
N PRO A 477 -8.05 28.30 -14.72
CA PRO A 477 -6.63 28.14 -14.42
C PRO A 477 -5.80 28.05 -15.71
N ALA A 478 -4.47 27.94 -15.57
CA ALA A 478 -3.55 27.88 -16.70
C ALA A 478 -4.00 26.90 -17.81
N HIS A 479 -3.77 27.27 -19.07
CA HIS A 479 -4.24 26.60 -20.29
C HIS A 479 -4.06 25.07 -20.31
N VAL A 480 -3.01 24.54 -19.67
CA VAL A 480 -2.73 23.10 -19.56
C VAL A 480 -3.83 22.36 -18.79
N TYR A 481 -4.42 23.00 -17.78
CA TYR A 481 -5.53 22.46 -16.99
C TYR A 481 -6.87 22.57 -17.70
N VAL A 482 -7.12 23.64 -18.45
CA VAL A 482 -8.37 23.85 -19.21
C VAL A 482 -8.60 22.71 -20.20
N ARG A 483 -7.55 22.27 -20.90
CA ARG A 483 -7.64 21.11 -21.78
C ARG A 483 -8.12 19.86 -21.04
N GLY A 484 -7.59 19.62 -19.84
CA GLY A 484 -8.00 18.50 -19.00
C GLY A 484 -9.46 18.62 -18.57
N PHE A 485 -9.92 19.81 -18.19
CA PHE A 485 -11.29 20.04 -17.76
C PHE A 485 -12.30 19.79 -18.88
N VAL A 486 -12.05 20.36 -20.05
CA VAL A 486 -12.91 20.20 -21.23
C VAL A 486 -12.94 18.73 -21.68
N GLN A 487 -11.82 18.00 -21.59
CA GLN A 487 -11.79 16.57 -21.91
C GLN A 487 -12.59 15.73 -20.92
N GLN A 488 -12.53 16.02 -19.61
CA GLN A 488 -13.31 15.29 -18.62
C GLN A 488 -14.80 15.61 -18.74
N LEU A 489 -15.16 16.88 -18.96
CA LEU A 489 -16.53 17.29 -19.24
C LEU A 489 -17.09 16.57 -20.48
N ALA A 490 -16.33 16.54 -21.58
CA ALA A 490 -16.75 15.85 -22.80
C ALA A 490 -16.92 14.33 -22.61
N ARG A 491 -16.00 13.67 -21.88
CA ARG A 491 -16.16 12.24 -21.54
C ARG A 491 -17.40 11.98 -20.71
N TYR A 492 -17.68 12.87 -19.75
CA TYR A 492 -18.85 12.77 -18.90
C TYR A 492 -20.15 12.90 -19.71
N LEU A 493 -20.18 13.86 -20.64
CA LEU A 493 -21.31 14.10 -21.55
C LEU A 493 -21.40 13.09 -22.72
N LYS A 494 -20.53 12.08 -22.77
CA LYS A 494 -20.43 11.06 -23.85
C LYS A 494 -20.18 11.66 -25.25
N LEU A 495 -19.42 12.76 -25.31
CA LEU A 495 -18.94 13.39 -26.54
C LEU A 495 -17.51 12.94 -26.88
N ASP A 496 -17.07 13.18 -28.13
CA ASP A 496 -15.66 12.99 -28.51
C ASP A 496 -14.77 14.02 -27.80
N ALA A 497 -14.12 13.57 -26.73
CA ALA A 497 -13.26 14.42 -25.91
C ALA A 497 -12.06 15.03 -26.66
N SER A 498 -11.59 14.40 -27.73
CA SER A 498 -10.51 14.93 -28.55
C SER A 498 -11.01 16.09 -29.42
N GLN A 499 -12.15 15.91 -30.09
CA GLN A 499 -12.76 16.93 -30.94
C GLN A 499 -13.22 18.14 -30.12
N VAL A 500 -13.92 17.92 -29.01
CA VAL A 500 -14.41 18.98 -28.13
C VAL A 500 -13.25 19.82 -27.61
N ALA A 501 -12.22 19.19 -27.04
CA ALA A 501 -11.07 19.91 -26.52
C ALA A 501 -10.31 20.69 -27.61
N LYS A 502 -10.16 20.11 -28.81
CA LYS A 502 -9.50 20.78 -29.94
C LYS A 502 -10.25 22.02 -30.39
N THR A 503 -11.57 21.92 -30.57
CA THR A 503 -12.41 23.02 -31.07
C THR A 503 -12.61 24.11 -30.04
N TYR A 504 -12.88 23.75 -28.78
CA TYR A 504 -13.02 24.68 -27.67
C TYR A 504 -11.73 25.48 -27.42
N LEU A 505 -10.57 24.84 -27.38
CA LEU A 505 -9.28 25.53 -27.19
C LEU A 505 -8.87 26.39 -28.41
N ARG A 506 -9.34 26.06 -29.62
CA ARG A 506 -9.16 26.94 -30.78
C ARG A 506 -9.97 28.22 -30.60
N ARG A 507 -11.25 28.09 -30.25
CA ARG A 507 -12.15 29.21 -29.99
C ARG A 507 -11.64 30.11 -28.85
N MET A 508 -11.21 29.52 -27.73
CA MET A 508 -10.63 30.27 -26.61
C MET A 508 -9.43 31.12 -27.03
N ARG A 509 -8.52 30.55 -27.85
CA ARG A 509 -7.36 31.29 -28.36
C ARG A 509 -7.74 32.44 -29.29
N GLU A 510 -8.74 32.23 -30.15
CA GLU A 510 -9.26 33.27 -31.05
C GLU A 510 -9.90 34.42 -30.25
N THR A 511 -10.68 34.11 -29.22
CA THR A 511 -11.33 35.11 -28.36
C THR A 511 -10.34 35.87 -27.49
N LEU A 512 -9.33 35.20 -26.91
CA LEU A 512 -8.27 35.86 -26.13
C LEU A 512 -7.37 36.75 -27.01
N ALA A 513 -7.05 36.29 -28.23
CA ALA A 513 -6.31 37.09 -29.21
C ALA A 513 -7.09 38.33 -29.64
N ALA A 514 -8.41 38.23 -29.82
CA ALA A 514 -9.28 39.37 -30.11
C ALA A 514 -9.38 40.37 -28.94
N ARG A 515 -9.14 39.92 -27.70
CA ARG A 515 -9.13 40.76 -26.47
C ARG A 515 -7.76 41.32 -26.10
N GLY A 516 -6.71 41.03 -26.87
CA GLY A 516 -5.37 41.59 -26.67
C GLY A 516 -4.59 41.02 -25.48
N GLN A 517 -4.99 39.87 -24.94
CA GLN A 517 -4.31 39.19 -23.82
C GLN A 517 -3.57 37.96 -24.37
N ARG A 518 -2.24 37.92 -24.16
CA ARG A 518 -1.36 36.82 -24.57
C ARG A 518 -1.10 35.85 -23.44
#